data_AF-A0A353J759-F1
#
_entry.id   AF-A0A353J759-F1
#
_cell.length_a   1.000
_cell.length_b   1.000
_cell.length_c   1.000
_cell.angle_alpha   90.00
_cell.angle_beta   90.00
_cell.angle_gamma   90.00
#
_symmetry.space_group_name_H-M   'P 1'
#
loop_
_entity.id
_entity.type
_entity.pdbx_description
1 polymer ?
#
loop_
_entity_poly.entity_id
_entity_poly.type
_entity_poly.pdbx_seq_one_letter_code
_entity_poly.pdbx_strand_id
1 'polypeptide(L)'
;MDKQAYRQRVKKLPVQVSRADFNRYILPYVSRARRGPKGKLTHFQIFNYILYVLHTGVQWNQLPIRRKEIHWSNVYKWHLRWSRDGSYRNLFETSVMLLNSKGKLDLRILHGDGSNTVAKKGVQE
;
A
#
# COMPACT_ATOMS: atom_id res chain seq x y z
N MET A 1 27.78 13.34 2.12
CA MET A 1 26.43 13.91 2.28
C MET A 1 26.09 13.94 3.76
N ASP A 2 25.69 15.09 4.28
CA ASP A 2 25.31 15.28 5.69
C ASP A 2 24.04 14.47 6.05
N LYS A 3 24.05 13.77 7.19
CA LYS A 3 22.95 12.93 7.67
C LYS A 3 21.68 13.75 7.94
N GLN A 4 21.82 15.03 8.28
CA GLN A 4 20.67 15.94 8.46
C GLN A 4 19.99 16.27 7.12
N ALA A 5 20.77 16.50 6.06
CA ALA A 5 20.24 16.73 4.71
C ALA A 5 19.55 15.50 4.09
N TYR A 6 19.99 14.28 4.44
CA TYR A 6 19.29 13.03 4.05
C TYR A 6 17.93 12.88 4.75
N ARG A 7 17.86 13.17 6.06
CA ARG A 7 16.62 13.08 6.85
C ARG A 7 15.55 14.08 6.38
N GLN A 8 15.93 15.28 5.96
CA GLN A 8 14.98 16.27 5.43
C GLN A 8 14.39 15.87 4.05
N ARG A 9 15.01 14.91 3.36
CA ARG A 9 14.61 14.46 2.01
C ARG A 9 13.71 13.23 2.01
N VAL A 10 13.40 12.66 3.18
CA VAL A 10 12.44 11.54 3.28
C VAL A 10 11.04 12.14 3.18
N LYS A 11 10.50 12.20 1.96
CA LYS A 11 9.08 12.50 1.75
C LYS A 11 8.27 11.50 2.57
N LYS A 12 7.55 11.98 3.59
CA LYS A 12 6.62 11.16 4.36
C LYS A 12 5.73 10.40 3.35
N LEU A 13 5.69 9.08 3.46
CA LEU A 13 4.87 8.28 2.54
C LEU A 13 3.43 8.80 2.59
N PRO A 14 2.79 9.01 1.44
CA PRO A 14 1.44 9.54 1.40
C PRO A 14 0.50 8.58 2.11
N VAL A 15 -0.18 9.08 3.14
CA VAL A 15 -1.13 8.32 3.97
C VAL A 15 -2.49 8.16 3.27
N GLN A 16 -2.73 9.00 2.26
CA GLN A 16 -3.91 8.98 1.41
C GLN A 16 -3.48 9.32 -0.02
N VAL A 17 -4.23 8.81 -1.00
CA VAL A 17 -4.03 9.13 -2.42
C VAL A 17 -5.19 9.98 -2.90
N SER A 18 -4.92 10.99 -3.73
CA SER A 18 -5.96 11.81 -4.34
C SER A 18 -6.76 11.00 -5.35
N ARG A 19 -8.00 11.41 -5.65
CA ARG A 19 -8.82 10.69 -6.63
C ARG A 19 -8.23 10.72 -8.04
N ALA A 20 -7.60 11.84 -8.40
CA ALA A 20 -6.91 12.00 -9.68
C ALA A 20 -5.73 11.04 -9.79
N ASP A 21 -4.88 10.99 -8.76
CA ASP A 21 -3.72 10.09 -8.72
C ASP A 21 -4.15 8.63 -8.70
N PHE A 22 -5.19 8.28 -7.94
CA PHE A 22 -5.73 6.94 -7.93
C PHE A 22 -6.21 6.52 -9.31
N ASN A 23 -7.01 7.35 -9.98
CA ASN A 23 -7.51 7.05 -11.31
C ASN A 23 -6.39 6.90 -12.35
N ARG A 24 -5.32 7.70 -12.21
CA ARG A 24 -4.19 7.71 -13.14
C ARG A 24 -3.21 6.56 -12.91
N TYR A 25 -2.84 6.31 -11.66
CA TYR A 25 -1.70 5.45 -11.31
C TYR A 25 -2.09 4.12 -10.71
N ILE A 26 -3.33 3.94 -10.23
CA ILE A 26 -3.72 2.75 -9.45
C ILE A 26 -4.86 2.00 -10.12
N LEU A 27 -5.94 2.70 -10.47
CA LEU A 27 -7.14 2.11 -11.05
C LEU A 27 -6.90 1.22 -12.30
N PRO A 28 -5.94 1.53 -13.20
CA PRO A 28 -5.67 0.68 -14.36
C PRO A 28 -5.09 -0.69 -13.99
N TYR A 29 -4.41 -0.80 -12.85
CA TYR A 29 -3.63 -1.98 -12.47
C TYR A 29 -4.29 -2.85 -11.41
N VAL A 30 -5.43 -2.41 -10.86
CA VAL A 30 -6.21 -3.18 -9.90
C VAL A 30 -7.38 -3.90 -10.55
N SER A 31 -7.59 -5.15 -10.16
CA SER A 31 -8.69 -5.95 -10.69
C SER A 31 -10.06 -5.39 -10.28
N ARG A 32 -11.04 -5.58 -11.15
CA ARG A 32 -12.45 -5.19 -10.94
C ARG A 32 -13.29 -6.42 -10.64
N ALA A 33 -14.38 -6.23 -9.89
CA ALA A 33 -15.36 -7.29 -9.72
C ALA A 33 -15.95 -7.68 -11.09
N ARG A 34 -15.80 -8.96 -11.47
CA ARG A 34 -16.33 -9.51 -12.71
C ARG A 34 -17.81 -9.91 -12.61
N ARG A 35 -18.30 -10.16 -11.39
CA ARG A 35 -19.64 -10.67 -11.10
C ARG A 35 -20.24 -9.97 -9.89
N GLY A 36 -21.57 -9.98 -9.83
CA GLY A 36 -22.36 -9.43 -8.73
C GLY A 36 -22.74 -7.96 -8.92
N PRO A 37 -23.62 -7.44 -8.05
CA PRO A 37 -24.05 -6.05 -8.08
C PRO A 37 -22.87 -5.11 -7.84
N LYS A 38 -22.92 -3.93 -8.46
CA LYS A 38 -21.94 -2.87 -8.20
C LYS A 38 -22.01 -2.51 -6.71
N GLY A 39 -20.86 -2.57 -6.04
CA GLY A 39 -20.77 -2.15 -4.64
C GLY A 39 -21.05 -0.66 -4.49
N LYS A 40 -21.59 -0.25 -3.33
CA LYS A 40 -21.87 1.15 -3.00
C LYS A 40 -20.60 2.01 -2.95
N LEU A 41 -19.47 1.42 -2.60
CA LEU A 41 -18.18 2.11 -2.54
C LEU A 41 -17.38 1.97 -3.81
N THR A 42 -16.68 3.05 -4.13
CA THR A 42 -15.72 3.09 -5.23
C THR A 42 -14.40 2.45 -4.82
N HIS A 43 -13.66 1.87 -5.77
CA HIS A 43 -12.33 1.30 -5.50
C HIS A 43 -11.37 2.33 -4.88
N PHE A 44 -11.53 3.62 -5.21
CA PHE A 44 -10.80 4.72 -4.58
C PHE A 44 -10.97 4.77 -3.06
N GLN A 45 -12.21 4.65 -2.57
CA GLN A 45 -12.50 4.68 -1.13
C GLN A 45 -11.94 3.43 -0.44
N ILE A 46 -12.17 2.26 -1.05
CA ILE A 46 -11.64 0.99 -0.54
C ILE A 46 -10.12 1.03 -0.45
N PHE A 47 -9.44 1.55 -1.48
CA PHE A 47 -7.99 1.64 -1.50
C PHE A 47 -7.44 2.56 -0.41
N ASN A 48 -8.09 3.71 -0.16
CA ASN A 48 -7.68 4.59 0.94
C ASN A 48 -7.92 3.98 2.32
N TYR A 49 -8.98 3.19 2.51
CA TYR A 49 -9.15 2.41 3.75
C TYR A 49 -8.03 1.38 3.93
N ILE A 50 -7.63 0.69 2.86
CA ILE A 50 -6.51 -0.24 2.89
C ILE A 50 -5.21 0.50 3.22
N LEU A 51 -4.93 1.63 2.57
CA LEU A 51 -3.76 2.45 2.88
C LEU A 51 -3.73 2.89 4.34
N TYR A 52 -4.87 3.26 4.90
CA TYR A 52 -4.95 3.62 6.31
C TYR A 52 -4.49 2.46 7.21
N VAL A 53 -4.98 1.23 6.94
CA VAL A 53 -4.55 0.03 7.67
C VAL A 53 -3.05 -0.20 7.52
N LEU A 54 -2.53 -0.14 6.29
CA LEU A 54 -1.11 -0.37 6.01
C LEU A 54 -0.20 0.70 6.62
N HIS A 55 -0.67 1.95 6.69
CA HIS A 55 0.08 3.05 7.28
C HIS A 55 0.10 3.02 8.81
N THR A 56 -1.04 2.69 9.42
CA THR A 56 -1.22 2.78 10.89
C THR A 56 -0.97 1.47 11.61
N GLY A 57 -1.04 0.33 10.92
CA GLY A 57 -0.98 -0.99 11.54
C GLY A 57 -2.21 -1.36 12.37
N VAL A 58 -3.32 -0.61 12.27
CA VAL A 58 -4.54 -0.89 13.02
C VAL A 58 -5.11 -2.26 12.64
N GLN A 59 -5.74 -2.95 13.60
CA GLN A 59 -6.46 -4.19 13.30
C GLN A 59 -7.64 -3.91 12.35
N TRP A 60 -7.93 -4.85 11.45
CA TRP A 60 -8.99 -4.68 10.45
C TRP A 60 -10.37 -4.39 11.07
N ASN A 61 -10.72 -5.07 12.16
CA ASN A 61 -11.98 -4.85 12.90
C ASN A 61 -12.06 -3.48 13.59
N GLN A 62 -10.93 -2.82 13.82
CA GLN A 62 -10.81 -1.50 14.42
C GLN A 62 -10.70 -0.38 13.36
N LEU A 63 -10.72 -0.72 12.07
CA LEU A 63 -10.67 0.25 10.98
C LEU A 63 -11.80 1.29 11.12
N PRO A 64 -11.48 2.60 11.24
CA PRO A 64 -12.49 3.65 11.29
C PRO A 64 -13.16 3.82 9.93
N ILE A 65 -14.37 3.29 9.78
CA ILE A 65 -15.15 3.40 8.55
C ILE A 65 -16.11 4.58 8.63
N ARG A 66 -15.97 5.51 7.68
CA ARG A 66 -16.80 6.71 7.62
C ARG A 66 -18.27 6.34 7.47
N ARG A 67 -19.13 6.82 8.38
CA ARG A 67 -20.60 6.60 8.35
C ARG A 67 -21.02 5.12 8.21
N LYS A 68 -20.15 4.17 8.60
CA LYS A 68 -20.41 2.72 8.45
C LYS A 68 -20.81 2.34 7.00
N GLU A 69 -20.24 3.03 6.01
CA GLU A 69 -20.58 2.86 4.59
C GLU A 69 -20.19 1.48 4.01
N ILE A 70 -19.35 0.74 4.72
CA ILE A 70 -18.96 -0.65 4.42
C ILE A 70 -18.61 -1.38 5.72
N HIS A 71 -18.67 -2.71 5.73
CA HIS A 71 -18.12 -3.51 6.82
C HIS A 71 -16.62 -3.77 6.59
N TRP A 72 -15.80 -3.73 7.65
CA TRP A 72 -14.34 -3.88 7.54
C TRP A 72 -13.92 -5.16 6.81
N SER A 73 -14.67 -6.25 6.99
CA SER A 73 -14.36 -7.52 6.35
C SER A 73 -14.44 -7.45 4.82
N ASN A 74 -15.26 -6.55 4.27
CA ASN A 74 -15.31 -6.33 2.83
C ASN A 74 -14.10 -5.55 2.34
N VAL A 75 -13.58 -4.60 3.12
CA VAL A 75 -12.30 -3.92 2.83
C VAL A 75 -11.17 -4.95 2.80
N TYR A 76 -11.12 -5.83 3.81
CA TYR A 76 -10.15 -6.93 3.87
C TYR A 76 -10.27 -7.88 2.68
N LYS A 77 -11.49 -8.27 2.27
CA LYS A 77 -11.71 -9.12 1.09
C LYS A 77 -11.15 -8.49 -0.20
N TRP A 78 -11.27 -7.17 -0.36
CA TRP A 78 -10.68 -6.46 -1.49
C TRP A 78 -9.15 -6.43 -1.42
N HIS A 79 -8.58 -6.16 -0.25
CA HIS A 79 -7.14 -6.27 -0.03
C HIS A 79 -6.63 -7.68 -0.40
N LEU A 80 -7.31 -8.73 0.10
CA LEU A 80 -6.97 -10.11 -0.17
C LEU A 80 -7.05 -10.45 -1.66
N ARG A 81 -8.08 -9.95 -2.35
CA ARG A 81 -8.21 -10.12 -3.80
C ARG A 81 -7.01 -9.52 -4.53
N TRP A 82 -6.73 -8.23 -4.32
CA TRP A 82 -5.66 -7.52 -5.03
C TRP A 82 -4.26 -8.04 -4.67
N SER A 83 -4.09 -8.61 -3.49
CA SER A 83 -2.87 -9.31 -3.09
C SER A 83 -2.70 -10.64 -3.83
N ARG A 84 -3.78 -11.41 -4.01
CA ARG A 84 -3.72 -12.76 -4.61
C ARG A 84 -3.73 -12.79 -6.12
N ASP A 85 -4.40 -11.83 -6.76
CA ASP A 85 -4.55 -11.81 -8.22
C ASP A 85 -3.44 -11.07 -8.96
N GLY A 86 -2.40 -10.63 -8.23
CA GLY A 86 -1.26 -9.91 -8.80
C GLY A 86 -1.49 -8.42 -9.03
N SER A 87 -2.64 -7.85 -8.66
CA SER A 87 -2.91 -6.41 -8.81
C SER A 87 -1.82 -5.55 -8.18
N TYR A 88 -1.41 -5.86 -6.94
CA TYR A 88 -0.35 -5.10 -6.26
C TYR A 88 1.02 -5.28 -6.91
N ARG A 89 1.32 -6.49 -7.39
CA ARG A 89 2.57 -6.76 -8.11
C ARG A 89 2.65 -5.94 -9.39
N ASN A 90 1.60 -5.99 -10.20
CA ASN A 90 1.51 -5.24 -11.45
C ASN A 90 1.58 -3.72 -11.22
N LEU A 91 0.88 -3.23 -10.18
CA LEU A 91 0.94 -1.84 -9.75
C LEU A 91 2.37 -1.42 -9.39
N PHE A 92 3.07 -2.25 -8.61
CA PHE A 92 4.45 -1.99 -8.20
C PHE A 92 5.41 -1.99 -9.40
N GLU A 93 5.40 -3.06 -10.20
CA GLU A 93 6.27 -3.20 -11.37
C GLU A 93 6.08 -2.02 -12.34
N THR A 94 4.83 -1.66 -12.64
CA THR A 94 4.55 -0.54 -13.53
C THR A 94 4.99 0.81 -12.94
N SER A 95 4.87 0.98 -11.62
CA SER A 95 5.35 2.19 -10.93
C SER A 95 6.87 2.31 -11.03
N VAL A 96 7.61 1.22 -10.84
CA VAL A 96 9.07 1.17 -11.01
C VAL A 96 9.44 1.50 -12.45
N MET A 97 8.81 0.86 -13.44
CA MET A 97 9.06 1.13 -14.86
C MET A 97 8.81 2.60 -15.22
N LEU A 98 7.72 3.19 -14.71
CA LEU A 98 7.37 4.60 -14.95
C LEU A 98 8.37 5.56 -14.32
N LEU A 99 8.88 5.26 -13.13
CA LEU A 99 9.90 6.08 -12.48
C LEU A 99 11.24 5.95 -13.20
N ASN A 100 11.58 4.75 -13.67
CA ASN A 100 12.80 4.48 -14.43
C ASN A 100 12.80 5.28 -15.74
N SER A 101 11.72 5.20 -16.52
CA SER A 101 11.61 5.91 -17.81
C SER A 101 11.65 7.44 -17.66
N LYS A 102 11.28 7.95 -16.48
CA LYS A 102 11.36 9.38 -16.14
C LYS A 102 12.70 9.79 -15.53
N GLY A 103 13.67 8.89 -15.42
CA GLY A 103 14.95 9.15 -14.74
C GLY A 103 14.80 9.52 -13.27
N LYS A 104 13.72 9.04 -12.61
CA LYS A 104 13.40 9.35 -11.20
C LYS A 104 13.85 8.25 -10.22
N LEU A 105 14.44 7.16 -10.73
CA LEU A 105 15.06 6.15 -9.89
C LEU A 105 16.55 6.41 -9.79
N ASP A 106 17.04 6.58 -8.56
CA ASP A 106 18.47 6.55 -8.29
C ASP A 106 18.86 5.13 -7.88
N LEU A 107 19.39 4.36 -8.84
CA LEU A 107 19.78 2.96 -8.64
C LEU A 107 21.23 2.80 -8.15
N ARG A 108 21.95 3.92 -7.95
CA ARG A 108 23.37 3.90 -7.53
C ARG A 108 23.55 3.46 -6.08
N ILE A 109 22.51 3.56 -5.27
CA ILE A 109 22.55 3.26 -3.83
C ILE A 109 21.59 2.12 -3.55
N LEU A 110 22.13 0.92 -3.35
CA LEU A 110 21.38 -0.23 -2.87
C LEU A 110 21.49 -0.29 -1.34
N HIS A 111 20.41 0.03 -0.62
CA HIS A 111 20.34 -0.22 0.82
C HIS A 111 19.95 -1.68 1.03
N GLY A 112 20.91 -2.54 1.36
CA GLY A 112 20.66 -3.89 1.83
C GLY A 112 20.86 -3.97 3.34
N ASP A 113 19.79 -3.90 4.14
CA ASP A 113 19.86 -4.21 5.56
C ASP A 113 19.22 -5.57 5.85
N GLY A 114 20.07 -6.60 5.88
CA GLY A 114 19.71 -7.95 6.34
C GLY A 114 19.73 -8.03 7.86
N SER A 115 18.94 -7.23 8.57
CA SER A 115 18.86 -7.28 10.03
C SER A 115 17.96 -8.44 10.48
N ASN A 116 18.45 -9.67 10.34
CA ASN A 116 17.85 -10.82 11.02
C ASN A 116 18.37 -10.85 12.46
N THR A 117 17.58 -10.37 13.42
CA THR A 117 17.85 -10.69 14.83
C THR A 117 17.57 -12.16 15.03
N VAL A 118 18.63 -12.96 15.19
CA VAL A 118 18.51 -14.33 15.70
C VAL A 118 17.82 -14.24 17.07
N ALA A 119 16.63 -14.83 17.19
CA ALA A 119 15.99 -15.02 18.48
C ALA A 119 16.87 -15.98 19.30
N LYS A 120 17.77 -15.43 20.13
CA LYS A 120 18.50 -16.24 21.10
C LYS A 120 17.47 -16.77 22.10
N LYS A 121 17.29 -18.09 22.06
CA LYS A 121 16.53 -18.98 22.96
C LYS A 121 16.04 -18.31 24.25
N GLY A 122 14.74 -18.44 24.51
CA GLY A 122 14.11 -18.04 25.76
C GLY A 122 14.80 -18.70 26.96
N VAL A 123 14.80 -17.98 28.08
CA VAL A 123 15.15 -18.53 29.39
C VAL A 123 14.23 -19.72 29.66
N GLN A 124 14.83 -20.83 30.08
CA GLN A 124 14.13 -22.01 30.56
C GLN A 124 13.84 -21.77 32.04
N GLU A 125 12.55 -21.72 32.41
CA GLU A 125 12.11 -21.76 33.81
C GLU A 125 12.38 -23.13 34.44
#